data_AF-A0AAN7B0J9-F1
#
_entry.id   AF-A0AAN7B0J9-F1
#
_cell.length_a   1.000
_cell.length_b   1.000
_cell.length_c   1.000
_cell.angle_alpha   90.00
_cell.angle_beta   90.00
_cell.angle_gamma   90.00
#
_symmetry.space_group_name_H-M   'P 1'
#
loop_
_entity.id
_entity.type
_entity.pdbx_description
1 polymer ?
#
loop_
_entity_poly.entity_id
_entity_poly.type
_entity_poly.pdbx_seq_one_letter_code
_entity_poly.pdbx_strand_id
1 'polypeptide(L)'
;ALRKLLDLDPKESSAPMFSFHDKPFTRENFLSALSTKMRALGLRTEGYSGHSFRKGAAQHAHDSGILDDRIQMLGRWSSEAFRVYFTTNPSILYRLNHQFQTGSPPMLSLATRPPSPPPA
;
A
#
# COMPACT_ATOMS: atom_id res chain seq x y z
N ALA A 1 -4.65 17.33 6.56
CA ALA A 1 -3.26 17.64 6.15
C ALA A 1 -3.22 18.51 4.90
N LEU A 2 -3.74 18.06 3.75
CA LEU A 2 -3.66 18.83 2.50
C LEU A 2 -4.39 20.20 2.55
N ARG A 3 -5.60 20.26 3.12
CA ARG A 3 -6.32 21.54 3.31
C ARG A 3 -5.48 22.54 4.11
N LYS A 4 -4.95 22.10 5.25
CA LYS A 4 -4.04 22.89 6.09
C LYS A 4 -2.79 23.35 5.33
N LEU A 5 -2.27 22.57 4.39
CA LEU A 5 -1.14 23.01 3.54
C LEU A 5 -1.57 24.17 2.62
N LEU A 6 -2.71 24.05 1.95
CA LEU A 6 -3.24 25.09 1.07
C LEU A 6 -3.59 26.38 1.82
N ASP A 7 -4.05 26.27 3.08
CA ASP A 7 -4.32 27.43 3.93
C ASP A 7 -3.02 28.16 4.33
N LEU A 8 -1.92 27.43 4.50
CA LEU A 8 -0.61 27.98 4.91
C LEU A 8 0.25 28.45 3.73
N ASP A 9 0.06 27.83 2.57
CA ASP A 9 0.79 28.12 1.33
C ASP A 9 -0.19 28.16 0.15
N PRO A 10 -0.98 29.25 0.02
CA PRO A 10 -1.91 29.40 -1.08
C PRO A 10 -1.17 29.40 -2.43
N LYS A 11 -1.52 28.47 -3.31
CA LYS A 11 -0.92 28.36 -4.65
C LYS A 11 -1.93 28.74 -5.74
N GLU A 12 -1.42 29.38 -6.79
CA GLU A 12 -2.16 29.57 -8.03
C GLU A 12 -2.55 28.23 -8.65
N SER A 13 -3.67 28.18 -9.39
CA SER A 13 -4.20 26.92 -9.95
C SER A 13 -3.23 26.21 -10.91
N SER A 14 -2.30 26.94 -11.53
CA SER A 14 -1.28 26.40 -12.43
C SER A 14 0.07 26.14 -11.75
N ALA A 15 0.23 26.53 -10.47
CA ALA A 15 1.47 26.33 -9.75
C ALA A 15 1.58 24.91 -9.17
N PRO A 16 2.80 24.37 -9.00
CA PRO A 16 2.99 23.08 -8.34
C PRO A 16 2.42 23.09 -6.91
N MET A 17 1.71 22.01 -6.54
CA MET A 17 1.09 21.87 -5.20
C MET A 17 2.12 21.81 -4.06
N PHE A 18 3.35 21.39 -4.33
CA PHE A 18 4.40 21.25 -3.33
C PHE A 18 5.65 22.05 -3.73
N SER A 19 6.19 22.80 -2.78
CA SER A 19 7.48 23.50 -2.87
C SER A 19 8.25 23.38 -1.55
N PHE A 20 9.58 23.45 -1.62
CA PHE A 20 10.44 23.53 -0.44
C PHE A 20 11.01 24.94 -0.33
N HIS A 21 10.50 25.78 0.57
CA HIS A 21 10.95 27.17 0.74
C HIS A 21 11.02 27.92 -0.61
N ASP A 22 9.91 27.91 -1.35
CA ASP A 22 9.79 28.50 -2.70
C ASP A 22 10.71 27.92 -3.78
N LYS A 23 11.37 26.79 -3.49
CA LYS A 23 12.15 26.01 -4.48
C LYS A 23 11.37 24.79 -4.96
N PRO A 24 11.72 24.25 -6.14
CA PRO A 24 11.13 23.02 -6.64
C PRO A 24 11.21 21.87 -5.63
N PHE A 25 10.15 21.09 -5.54
CA PHE A 25 10.10 19.88 -4.73
C PHE A 25 10.86 18.74 -5.43
N THR A 26 12.18 18.69 -5.21
CA THR A 26 13.03 17.64 -5.77
C THR A 26 12.97 16.35 -4.96
N ARG A 27 13.32 15.24 -5.60
CA ARG A 27 13.44 13.94 -4.95
C ARG A 27 14.45 13.98 -3.80
N GLU A 28 15.57 14.67 -4.01
CA GLU A 28 16.67 14.79 -3.05
C GLU A 28 16.22 15.55 -1.80
N ASN A 29 15.50 16.66 -1.97
CA ASN A 29 14.95 17.44 -0.87
C ASN A 29 13.94 16.61 -0.06
N PHE A 30 13.05 15.88 -0.75
CA PHE A 30 12.10 15.00 -0.09
C PHE A 30 12.79 13.89 0.73
N LEU A 31 13.75 13.18 0.13
CA LEU A 31 14.45 12.09 0.81
C LEU A 31 15.31 12.58 1.98
N SER A 32 15.92 13.76 1.85
CA SER A 32 16.67 14.41 2.93
C SER A 32 15.77 14.77 4.10
N ALA A 33 14.63 15.42 3.84
CA ALA A 33 13.64 15.78 4.86
C ALA A 33 13.05 14.54 5.54
N LEU A 34 12.75 13.49 4.77
CA LEU A 34 12.26 12.22 5.28
C LEU A 34 13.29 11.55 6.20
N SER A 35 14.54 11.43 5.74
CA SER A 35 15.63 10.83 6.52
C SER A 35 15.86 11.57 7.83
N THR A 36 15.82 12.90 7.81
CA THR A 36 15.92 13.75 9.01
C THR A 36 14.81 13.43 10.02
N LYS A 37 13.56 13.31 9.55
CA LYS A 37 12.42 12.95 10.42
C LYS A 37 12.51 11.53 10.96
N MET A 38 12.90 10.57 10.12
CA MET A 38 13.06 9.17 10.54
C MET A 38 14.13 9.04 11.62
N ARG A 39 15.27 9.72 11.46
CA ARG A 39 16.35 9.76 12.46
C ARG A 39 15.86 10.35 13.78
N ALA A 40 15.09 11.44 13.73
CA ALA A 40 14.52 12.05 14.94
C ALA A 40 13.54 11.11 15.69
N LEU A 41 12.93 10.16 14.98
CA LEU A 41 12.07 9.12 15.56
C LEU A 41 12.84 7.85 15.99
N GLY A 42 14.17 7.83 15.89
CA GLY A 42 14.99 6.65 16.19
C GLY A 42 14.86 5.53 15.15
N LEU A 43 14.31 5.81 13.98
CA LEU A 43 14.18 4.85 12.88
C LEU A 43 15.46 4.80 12.05
N ARG A 44 15.84 3.60 11.64
CA ARG A 44 16.93 3.40 10.68
C ARG A 44 16.57 4.02 9.34
N THR A 45 17.49 4.83 8.80
CA THR A 45 17.27 5.53 7.52
C THR A 45 17.75 4.70 6.33
N GLU A 46 18.66 3.75 6.58
CA GLU A 46 19.23 2.87 5.55
C GLU A 46 18.14 1.97 4.95
N GLY A 47 18.06 1.93 3.62
CA GLY A 47 17.11 1.07 2.89
C GLY A 47 15.72 1.68 2.62
N TYR A 48 15.42 2.86 3.17
CA TYR A 48 14.19 3.58 2.84
C TYR A 48 14.42 4.57 1.70
N SER A 49 13.71 4.35 0.60
CA SER A 49 13.65 5.24 -0.56
C SER A 49 12.19 5.52 -0.91
N GLY A 50 11.93 6.47 -1.81
CA GLY A 50 10.58 6.68 -2.35
C GLY A 50 9.99 5.40 -2.96
N HIS A 51 10.84 4.55 -3.54
CA HIS A 51 10.44 3.25 -4.06
C HIS A 51 9.97 2.29 -2.96
N SER A 52 10.61 2.32 -1.79
CA SER A 52 10.23 1.49 -0.64
C SER A 52 8.79 1.79 -0.18
N PHE A 53 8.37 3.06 -0.23
CA PHE A 53 6.97 3.44 0.07
C PHE A 53 6.00 2.92 -0.99
N ARG A 54 6.35 2.98 -2.28
CA ARG A 54 5.50 2.42 -3.34
C ARG A 54 5.34 0.91 -3.20
N LYS A 55 6.44 0.20 -2.89
CA LYS A 55 6.41 -1.24 -2.57
C LYS A 55 5.50 -1.51 -1.37
N GLY A 56 5.68 -0.78 -0.28
CA GLY A 56 4.87 -0.92 0.94
C GLY A 56 3.39 -0.64 0.71
N ALA A 57 3.04 0.38 -0.09
CA ALA A 57 1.66 0.67 -0.45
C ALA A 57 1.02 -0.46 -1.28
N ALA A 58 1.76 -1.04 -2.23
CA ALA A 58 1.29 -2.19 -3.01
C ALA A 58 1.05 -3.41 -2.12
N GLN A 59 2.01 -3.74 -1.25
CA GLN A 59 1.89 -4.82 -0.28
C GLN A 59 0.69 -4.60 0.65
N HIS A 60 0.53 -3.40 1.21
CA HIS A 60 -0.57 -3.10 2.12
C HIS A 60 -1.94 -3.23 1.43
N ALA A 61 -2.05 -2.80 0.18
CA ALA A 61 -3.28 -2.99 -0.60
C ALA A 61 -3.60 -4.47 -0.81
N HIS A 62 -2.59 -5.28 -1.16
CA HIS A 62 -2.73 -6.73 -1.29
C HIS A 62 -3.14 -7.38 0.04
N ASP A 63 -2.48 -7.04 1.14
CA ASP A 63 -2.79 -7.58 2.47
C ASP A 63 -4.18 -7.16 2.96
N SER A 64 -4.70 -6.04 2.45
CA SER A 64 -6.08 -5.58 2.69
C SER A 64 -7.12 -6.27 1.80
N GLY A 65 -6.71 -7.23 0.97
CA GLY A 65 -7.60 -7.98 0.07
C GLY A 65 -8.08 -7.20 -1.15
N ILE A 66 -7.41 -6.10 -1.50
CA ILE A 66 -7.70 -5.39 -2.75
C ILE A 66 -7.24 -6.29 -3.92
N LEU A 67 -8.12 -6.44 -4.92
CA LEU A 67 -7.84 -7.24 -6.11
C LEU A 67 -6.63 -6.70 -6.89
N ASP A 68 -5.84 -7.60 -7.47
CA ASP A 68 -4.60 -7.30 -8.20
C ASP A 68 -4.80 -6.28 -9.32
N ASP A 69 -5.92 -6.34 -10.07
CA ASP A 69 -6.28 -5.40 -11.13
C ASP A 69 -6.48 -3.96 -10.61
N ARG A 70 -7.07 -3.82 -9.42
CA ARG A 70 -7.24 -2.53 -8.74
C ARG A 70 -5.91 -2.02 -8.20
N ILE A 71 -5.05 -2.90 -7.68
CA ILE A 71 -3.70 -2.52 -7.25
C ILE A 71 -2.89 -2.02 -8.45
N GLN A 72 -2.95 -2.75 -9.56
CA GLN A 72 -2.31 -2.38 -10.83
C GLN A 72 -2.74 -0.97 -11.26
N MET A 73 -4.04 -0.69 -11.24
CA MET A 73 -4.61 0.62 -11.58
C MET A 73 -4.17 1.71 -10.60
N LEU A 74 -4.25 1.46 -9.29
CA LEU A 74 -3.87 2.42 -8.24
C LEU A 74 -2.42 2.87 -8.36
N GLY A 75 -1.51 1.92 -8.63
CA GLY A 75 -0.10 2.25 -8.81
C GLY A 75 0.31 2.52 -10.24
N ARG A 76 -0.62 2.61 -11.20
CA ARG A 76 -0.36 2.95 -12.61
C ARG A 76 0.70 2.06 -13.25
N TRP A 77 0.64 0.76 -12.98
CA TRP A 77 1.51 -0.21 -13.65
C TRP A 77 0.89 -0.63 -14.97
N SER A 78 1.71 -0.69 -16.02
CA SER A 78 1.30 -1.17 -17.35
C SER A 78 1.45 -2.70 -17.51
N SER A 79 2.05 -3.36 -16.52
CA SER A 79 2.29 -4.80 -16.51
C SER A 79 2.16 -5.35 -15.09
N GLU A 80 2.29 -6.67 -14.96
CA GLU A 80 2.24 -7.41 -13.69
C GLU A 80 3.49 -7.24 -12.81
N ALA A 81 4.39 -6.31 -13.15
CA ALA A 81 5.64 -6.08 -12.42
C ALA A 81 5.43 -5.72 -10.95
N PHE A 82 4.25 -5.20 -10.56
CA PHE A 82 3.93 -4.89 -9.17
C PHE A 82 3.85 -6.12 -8.27
N ARG A 83 3.58 -7.31 -8.82
CA ARG A 83 3.43 -8.55 -8.04
C ARG A 83 4.73 -8.95 -7.34
N VAL A 84 5.89 -8.53 -7.84
CA VAL A 84 7.19 -8.73 -7.16
C VAL A 84 7.31 -7.97 -5.84
N TYR A 85 6.39 -7.02 -5.58
CA TYR A 85 6.32 -6.32 -4.30
C TYR A 85 5.58 -7.10 -3.23
N PHE A 86 4.77 -8.08 -3.62
CA PHE A 86 4.05 -8.92 -2.69
C PHE A 86 5.01 -9.94 -2.06
N THR A 87 5.00 -9.96 -0.75
CA THR A 87 5.75 -10.88 0.09
C THR A 87 4.73 -11.88 0.59
N THR A 88 4.88 -13.13 0.18
CA THR A 88 4.02 -14.21 0.68
C THR A 88 4.35 -14.44 2.15
N ASN A 89 3.38 -14.21 3.02
CA ASN A 89 3.51 -14.56 4.44
C ASN A 89 3.74 -16.08 4.55
N PRO A 90 4.82 -16.56 5.21
CA PRO A 90 5.09 -17.99 5.36
C PRO A 90 3.92 -18.80 5.94
N SER A 91 3.14 -18.20 6.84
CA SER A 91 1.94 -18.84 7.39
C SER A 91 0.83 -19.02 6.35
N ILE A 92 0.68 -18.07 5.41
CA ILE A 92 -0.25 -18.21 4.28
C ILE A 92 0.22 -19.33 3.36
N LEU A 93 1.52 -19.39 3.03
CA LEU A 93 2.08 -20.45 2.19
C LEU A 93 1.89 -21.82 2.83
N TYR A 94 2.20 -21.96 4.11
CA TYR A 94 1.99 -23.19 4.86
C TYR A 94 0.51 -23.64 4.83
N ARG A 95 -0.42 -22.71 5.07
CA ARG A 95 -1.86 -23.00 5.01
C ARG A 95 -2.31 -23.44 3.62
N LEU A 96 -1.88 -22.75 2.57
CA LEU A 96 -2.19 -23.12 1.19
C LEU A 96 -1.64 -24.50 0.84
N ASN A 97 -0.41 -24.80 1.23
CA ASN A 97 0.20 -26.11 1.02
C ASN A 97 -0.58 -27.22 1.76
N HIS A 98 -0.96 -26.98 3.03
CA HIS A 98 -1.75 -27.94 3.79
C HIS A 98 -3.13 -28.20 3.14
N GLN A 99 -3.79 -27.15 2.65
CA GLN A 99 -5.07 -27.28 1.94
C GLN A 99 -4.93 -28.11 0.66
N PHE A 100 -3.89 -27.83 -0.13
CA PHE A 100 -3.59 -28.58 -1.35
C PHE A 100 -3.36 -30.07 -1.06
N GLN A 101 -2.63 -30.38 0.02
CA GLN A 101 -2.34 -31.76 0.41
C GLN A 101 -3.55 -32.52 0.98
N THR A 102 -4.46 -31.82 1.68
CA THR A 102 -5.55 -32.46 2.43
C THR A 102 -6.92 -32.32 1.78
N GLY A 103 -7.05 -31.49 0.74
CA GLY A 103 -8.34 -31.13 0.15
C GLY A 103 -9.26 -30.33 1.08
N SER A 104 -8.76 -29.87 2.24
CA SER A 104 -9.57 -29.13 3.21
C SER A 104 -9.85 -27.71 2.71
N PRO A 105 -11.11 -27.24 2.69
CA PRO A 105 -11.44 -25.89 2.27
C PRO A 105 -10.88 -24.84 3.24
N PRO A 106 -10.64 -23.59 2.78
CA PRO A 106 -10.27 -22.50 3.67
C PRO A 106 -11.34 -22.27 4.74
N MET A 107 -10.89 -22.22 6.00
CA MET A 107 -11.66 -21.74 7.16
C MET A 107 -11.89 -20.22 7.06
N LEU A 108 -12.56 -19.76 5.99
CA LEU A 108 -13.14 -18.43 5.85
C LEU A 108 -14.44 -18.55 5.04
N SER A 109 -15.46 -19.11 5.69
CA SER A 109 -16.86 -18.83 5.41
C SER A 109 -17.60 -18.76 6.74
N LEU A 110 -17.40 -17.68 7.49
CA LEU A 110 -18.43 -17.22 8.42
C LEU A 110 -19.29 -16.23 7.63
N ALA A 111 -20.58 -16.55 7.49
CA ALA A 111 -21.63 -15.86 6.75
C ALA A 111 -21.50 -15.99 5.21
N THR A 112 -22.21 -16.92 4.57
CA THR A 112 -23.68 -16.95 4.53
C THR A 112 -24.18 -18.39 4.61
N ARG A 113 -24.91 -18.72 5.68
CA ARG A 113 -25.79 -19.90 5.64
C ARG A 113 -26.83 -19.65 4.54
N PRO A 114 -27.09 -20.61 3.64
CA PRO A 114 -28.23 -20.49 2.74
C PRO A 114 -29.52 -20.34 3.57
N PRO A 115 -30.49 -19.51 3.15
CA PRO A 115 -31.74 -19.37 3.86
C PRO A 115 -32.46 -20.73 3.90
N SER A 116 -32.96 -21.10 5.08
CA SER A 116 -33.77 -22.30 5.26
C SER A 116 -34.99 -22.24 4.33
N PRO A 117 -35.39 -23.34 3.68
CA PRO A 117 -36.62 -23.36 2.90
C PRO A 117 -37.84 -23.08 3.81
N PRO A 118 -38.87 -22.40 3.29
CA PRO A 118 -40.06 -22.10 4.08
C PRO A 118 -40.81 -23.37 4.47
N PRO A 119 -41.43 -23.42 5.66
CA PRO A 119 -42.23 -24.56 6.08
C PRO A 119 -43.48 -24.70 5.19
N ALA A 120 -43.88 -25.96 4.99
CA ALA A 120 -45.05 -26.37 4.20
C ALA A 120 -46.38 -25.88 4.78
#